data_AF-A0A2K4ZNY6-F1
#
_entry.id   AF-A0A2K4ZNY6-F1
#
_cell.length_a   1.000
_cell.length_b   1.000
_cell.length_c   1.000
_cell.angle_alpha   90.00
_cell.angle_beta   90.00
_cell.angle_gamma   90.00
#
_symmetry.space_group_name_H-M   'P 1'
#
loop_
_entity.id
_entity.type
_entity.pdbx_description
1 polymer ?
#
loop_
_entity_poly.entity_id
_entity_poly.type
_entity_poly.pdbx_seq_one_letter_code
_entity_poly.pdbx_strand_id
1 'polypeptide(L)' 'MAVDADGSPILMPAKIFKQIAGESIEPEECRAVLGKQTFETVYGLYIEWHTVSSTDCPLWELCQTSHQYCCL' A
#
# COMPACT_ATOMS: atom_id res chain seq x y z
N MET A 1 0.98 -2.46 -9.95
CA MET A 1 1.26 -2.45 -8.50
C MET A 1 2.67 -2.97 -8.32
N ALA A 2 3.49 -2.26 -7.57
CA ALA A 2 4.81 -2.76 -7.18
C ALA A 2 4.63 -3.58 -5.89
N VAL A 3 5.38 -4.67 -5.79
CA VAL A 3 5.45 -5.50 -4.59
C VAL A 3 6.88 -5.51 -4.08
N ASP A 4 7.06 -5.67 -2.78
CA ASP A 4 8.39 -5.87 -2.19
C ASP A 4 8.91 -7.30 -2.45
N ALA A 5 10.07 -7.62 -1.88
CA ALA A 5 10.70 -8.92 -2.05
C ALA A 5 9.85 -10.10 -1.53
N ASP A 6 8.92 -9.83 -0.61
CA ASP A 6 8.03 -10.81 0.01
C ASP A 6 6.65 -10.86 -0.67
N GLY A 7 6.44 -10.02 -1.70
CA GLY A 7 5.19 -9.97 -2.45
C GLY A 7 4.13 -9.03 -1.86
N SER A 8 4.47 -8.24 -0.84
CA SER A 8 3.54 -7.29 -0.22
C SER A 8 3.40 -6.03 -1.08
N PRO A 9 2.19 -5.46 -1.23
CA PRO A 9 1.97 -4.24 -2.01
C PRO A 9 2.71 -3.05 -1.40
N ILE A 10 3.45 -2.33 -2.24
CA ILE A 10 4.12 -1.09 -1.83
C ILE A 10 3.14 0.08 -2.00
N LEU A 11 2.81 0.71 -0.87
CA LEU A 11 2.08 1.98 -0.84
C LEU A 11 3.06 3.11 -0.52
N MET A 12 3.25 4.04 -1.47
CA MET A 12 4.13 5.17 -1.29
C MET A 12 3.45 6.46 -1.77
N PRO A 13 3.42 7.53 -0.95
CA PRO A 13 2.98 8.82 -1.42
C PRO A 13 3.86 9.32 -2.56
N ALA A 14 3.28 9.81 -3.65
CA ALA A 14 4.03 10.32 -4.81
C ALA A 14 5.07 11.40 -4.44
N LYS A 15 4.78 12.20 -3.39
CA LYS A 15 5.74 13.20 -2.86
C LYS A 15 7.00 12.55 -2.29
N ILE A 16 6.86 11.44 -1.57
CA ILE A 16 8.00 10.70 -1.00
C ILE A 16 8.78 10.01 -2.12
N PHE A 17 8.09 9.39 -3.08
CA PHE A 17 8.74 8.81 -4.25
C PHE A 17 9.64 9.83 -4.96
N LYS A 18 9.13 11.04 -5.20
CA LYS A 18 9.90 12.13 -5.81
C LYS A 18 11.13 12.53 -5.01
N GLN A 19 11.05 12.56 -3.68
CA GLN A 19 12.20 12.88 -2.83
C GLN A 19 13.31 11.83 -2.92
N ILE A 20 12.93 10.55 -3.03
CA ILE A 20 13.87 9.42 -3.04
C ILE A 20 14.44 9.19 -4.45
N ALA A 21 13.59 9.18 -5.47
CA ALA A 21 13.96 8.88 -6.85
C ALA A 21 14.43 10.11 -7.64
N GLY A 22 14.09 11.32 -7.20
CA GLY A 22 14.33 12.56 -7.96
C GLY A 22 13.34 12.79 -9.09
N GLU A 23 12.38 11.88 -9.30
CA GLU A 23 11.44 11.88 -10.42
C GLU A 23 9.99 12.08 -9.96
N SER A 24 9.22 12.88 -10.71
CA SER A 24 7.77 12.96 -10.50
C SER A 24 7.07 11.79 -11.19
N ILE A 25 6.00 11.27 -10.58
CA ILE A 25 5.10 10.33 -11.27
C ILE A 25 4.06 11.14 -12.03
N GLU A 26 4.12 11.09 -13.36
CA GLU A 26 3.05 11.63 -14.21
C GLU A 26 1.94 10.57 -14.38
N PRO A 27 0.67 10.90 -14.06
CA PRO A 27 -0.43 9.94 -14.15
C PRO A 27 -0.62 9.33 -15.55
N GLU A 28 -0.23 10.05 -16.59
CA GLU A 28 -0.33 9.64 -18.00
C GLU A 28 0.66 8.53 -18.36
N GLU A 29 1.79 8.46 -17.66
CA GLU A 29 2.82 7.43 -17.84
C GLU A 29 2.54 6.18 -17.01
N CYS A 30 1.54 6.24 -16.12
CA CYS A 30 1.14 5.10 -15.32
C CYS A 30 0.44 4.05 -16.18
N ARG A 31 0.87 2.79 -16.05
CA ARG A 31 0.21 1.65 -16.72
C ARG A 31 -1.29 1.53 -16.40
N ALA A 32 -1.69 2.01 -15.22
CA ALA A 32 -3.08 2.15 -14.81
C ALA A 32 -3.21 3.19 -13.69
N VAL A 33 -4.34 3.90 -13.67
CA VAL A 33 -4.76 4.75 -12.55
C VAL A 33 -5.97 4.10 -11.89
N LEU A 34 -5.88 3.86 -10.58
CA LEU A 34 -7.00 3.31 -9.82
C LEU A 34 -7.86 4.47 -9.30
N GLY A 35 -9.16 4.41 -9.63
CA GLY A 35 -10.14 5.27 -8.97
C GLY A 35 -10.26 4.91 -7.49
N LYS A 36 -10.69 5.89 -6.68
CA LYS A 36 -10.81 5.74 -5.22
C LYS A 36 -11.55 4.46 -4.81
N GLN A 37 -12.73 4.22 -5.38
CA GLN A 37 -13.55 3.06 -5.00
C GLN A 37 -12.90 1.72 -5.35
N THR A 38 -12.22 1.64 -6.51
CA THR A 38 -11.48 0.45 -6.90
C THR A 38 -10.29 0.21 -5.97
N PHE A 39 -9.57 1.28 -5.63
CA PHE A 39 -8.47 1.21 -4.65
C PHE A 39 -8.98 0.71 -3.29
N GLU A 40 -10.03 1.33 -2.75
CA GLU A 40 -10.63 0.93 -1.47
C GLU A 40 -11.09 -0.53 -1.48
N THR A 41 -11.72 -0.99 -2.58
CA THR A 41 -12.18 -2.37 -2.72
C THR A 41 -11.02 -3.37 -2.70
N VAL A 42 -10.00 -3.14 -3.53
CA VAL A 42 -8.85 -4.04 -3.64
C VAL A 42 -8.03 -4.03 -2.35
N TYR A 43 -7.83 -2.86 -1.76
CA TYR A 43 -7.09 -2.73 -0.51
C TYR A 43 -7.84 -3.33 0.68
N GLY A 44 -9.17 -3.24 0.70
CA GLY A 44 -10.01 -3.92 1.69
C GLY A 44 -9.80 -5.44 1.66
N LEU A 45 -9.85 -6.05 0.46
CA LEU A 45 -9.57 -7.49 0.31
C LEU A 45 -8.16 -7.87 0.75
N TYR A 46 -7.16 -7.02 0.47
CA TYR A 46 -5.80 -7.25 0.96
C TYR A 46 -5.74 -7.30 2.49
N ILE A 47 -6.38 -6.35 3.18
CA ILE A 47 -6.47 -6.35 4.65
C ILE A 47 -7.09 -7.66 5.14
N GLU A 48 -8.26 -8.02 4.61
CA GLU A 48 -9.00 -9.23 5.02
C GLU A 48 -8.17 -10.53 4.87
N TRP A 49 -7.32 -10.62 3.84
CA TRP A 49 -6.48 -11.79 3.62
C TRP A 49 -5.24 -11.86 4.52
N HIS A 50 -4.81 -10.73 5.09
CA HIS A 50 -3.55 -10.63 5.83
C HIS A 50 -3.74 -10.33 7.32
N THR A 51 -4.99 -10.22 7.79
CA THR A 51 -5.33 -10.07 9.21
C THR A 51 -6.19 -11.24 9.66
N VAL A 52 -5.99 -11.71 10.89
CA VAL A 52 -6.66 -12.91 11.41
C VAL A 52 -7.60 -12.60 12.56
N SER A 53 -7.39 -11.49 13.26
CA SER A 53 -8.23 -11.12 14.39
C SER A 53 -9.56 -10.53 13.92
N SER A 54 -10.63 -10.95 14.58
CA SER A 54 -11.95 -10.32 14.43
C SER A 54 -12.15 -9.15 15.40
N THR A 55 -11.19 -8.91 16.31
CA THR A 55 -11.32 -7.93 17.40
C THR A 55 -10.23 -6.88 17.41
N ASP A 56 -9.05 -7.19 16.87
CA ASP A 56 -7.94 -6.25 16.82
C ASP A 56 -8.08 -5.28 15.64
N CYS A 57 -7.35 -4.16 15.71
CA CYS A 57 -7.31 -3.21 14.61
C CYS A 57 -6.58 -3.84 13.41
N PRO A 58 -7.23 -4.03 12.24
CA PRO A 58 -6.59 -4.71 11.11
C PRO A 58 -5.35 -3.99 10.59
N LEU A 59 -5.34 -2.65 10.64
CA LEU A 59 -4.17 -1.85 10.27
C LEU A 59 -2.99 -2.07 11.23
N TRP A 60 -3.26 -2.33 12.50
CA TRP A 60 -2.24 -2.62 13.50
C TRP A 60 -1.65 -4.02 13.30
N GLU A 61 -2.47 -5.03 12.99
CA GLU A 61 -1.99 -6.38 12.63
C GLU A 61 -1.07 -6.34 11.39
N LEU A 62 -1.45 -5.58 10.37
CA LEU A 62 -0.61 -5.37 9.17
C LEU A 62 0.73 -4.69 9.49
N CYS A 63 0.73 -3.72 10.39
CA CYS A 63 1.96 -3.08 10.86
C CYS A 63 2.91 -4.04 11.57
N GLN A 64 2.38 -5.00 12.32
CA GLN A 64 3.23 -5.97 13.03
C GLN A 64 3.87 -6.99 12.08
N THR A 65 3.18 -7.31 10.99
CA THR A 65 3.70 -8.23 9.97
C THR A 65 4.70 -7.54 9.05
N SER A 66 4.46 -6.28 8.68
CA SER A 66 5.40 -5.47 7.90
C SER A 66 6.40 -4.77 8.81
N HIS A 67 7.59 -5.35 8.98
CA HIS A 67 8.67 -4.85 9.84
C HIS A 67 9.19 -3.42 9.54
N GLN A 68 8.68 -2.74 8.51
CA GLN A 68 9.38 -1.59 7.94
C GLN A 68 8.59 -0.28 7.82
N TYR A 69 7.25 -0.28 7.89
CA TYR A 69 6.48 0.97 7.70
C TYR A 69 5.17 0.98 8.49
N CYS A 70 5.25 1.03 9.82
CA CYS A 70 4.08 1.45 10.58
C CYS A 70 4.06 2.99 10.65
N CYS A 71 2.97 3.60 10.16
CA CYS A 71 2.72 5.03 10.29
C CYS A 71 2.58 5.38 11.78
N LEU A 72 3.57 6.08 12.32
CA LEU A 72 3.44 6.87 13.55
C LEU A 72 2.80 8.22 13.23
#